data_AF-A0A6L6XN32-F1
#
_entry.id   AF-A0A6L6XN32-F1
#
_cell.length_a   1.000
_cell.length_b   1.000
_cell.length_c   1.000
_cell.angle_alpha   90.00
_cell.angle_beta   90.00
_cell.angle_gamma   90.00
#
_symmetry.space_group_name_H-M   'P 1'
#
loop_
_entity.id
_entity.type
_entity.pdbx_description
1 polymer ?
#
loop_
_entity_poly.entity_id
_entity_poly.type
_entity_poly.pdbx_seq_one_letter_code
_entity_poly.pdbx_strand_id
1 'polypeptide(L)'
;MAVDPCTEYGLALALEDFVPVLLAGAGTVVLGQAAGRALPAVRVPALLAGALVTLGGFCKALWKTLVAAEPCRDYPVLEHLLFPCLAFGFAGIACALVGVWRGRQASWWPFLVAPVAGGAAALAVGDTWPLLIVAAVFAVFVGVLGIRLSRRHGFAAGVVFYAVYIVGTLVLPPLAARPHQSEELQWLEQATNSLVQLCFLLGALGIRKRVTSADAPTPISAGARR
;
A
#
# COMPACT_ATOMS: atom_id res chain seq x y z
N MET A 1 -16.88 11.75 -6.75
CA MET A 1 -17.54 12.28 -7.95
C MET A 1 -17.56 11.17 -8.97
N ALA A 2 -18.74 10.68 -9.35
CA ALA A 2 -18.87 9.62 -10.33
C ALA A 2 -18.45 10.16 -11.70
N VAL A 3 -17.48 9.51 -12.34
CA VAL A 3 -17.11 9.76 -13.73
C VAL A 3 -18.31 9.33 -14.59
N ASP A 4 -18.70 10.13 -15.58
CA ASP A 4 -19.77 9.74 -16.51
C ASP A 4 -19.30 8.48 -17.28
N PRO A 5 -19.96 7.32 -17.08
CA PRO A 5 -19.55 6.05 -17.69
C PRO A 5 -19.74 6.02 -19.21
N CYS A 6 -20.31 7.08 -19.81
CA CYS A 6 -20.46 7.23 -21.25
C CYS A 6 -19.37 8.14 -21.87
N THR A 7 -18.44 8.69 -21.07
CA THR A 7 -17.23 9.35 -21.59
C THR A 7 -16.21 8.30 -22.03
N GLU A 8 -15.61 8.45 -23.21
CA GLU A 8 -14.58 7.54 -23.73
C GLU A 8 -13.37 7.47 -22.79
N TYR A 9 -13.34 6.48 -21.90
CA TYR A 9 -12.16 6.11 -21.14
C TYR A 9 -11.37 5.10 -22.00
N GLY A 10 -10.17 5.46 -22.41
CA GLY A 10 -9.36 4.61 -23.29
C GLY A 10 -9.10 3.25 -22.64
N LEU A 11 -9.46 2.16 -23.31
CA LEU A 11 -9.19 0.79 -22.84
C LEU A 11 -7.71 0.60 -22.50
N ALA A 12 -6.81 1.22 -23.27
CA ALA A 12 -5.37 1.21 -23.01
C ALA A 12 -5.01 1.80 -21.63
N LEU A 13 -5.65 2.92 -21.27
CA LEU A 13 -5.43 3.57 -19.98
C LEU A 13 -6.00 2.73 -18.83
N ALA A 14 -7.15 2.08 -19.03
CA ALA A 14 -7.71 1.16 -18.04
C ALA A 14 -6.83 -0.07 -17.80
N LEU A 15 -6.13 -0.54 -18.85
CA LEU A 15 -5.17 -1.64 -18.72
C LEU A 15 -3.87 -1.20 -18.02
N GLU A 16 -3.43 0.05 -18.22
CA GLU A 16 -2.24 0.59 -17.53
C GLU A 16 -2.41 0.60 -16.01
N ASP A 17 -3.64 0.77 -15.48
CA ASP A 17 -3.94 0.68 -14.04
C ASP A 17 -3.52 -0.67 -13.41
N PHE A 18 -3.37 -1.75 -14.18
CA PHE A 18 -2.86 -3.02 -13.65
C PHE A 18 -1.36 -2.97 -13.33
N VAL A 19 -0.58 -2.14 -14.02
CA VAL A 19 0.88 -2.02 -13.80
C VAL A 19 1.21 -1.61 -12.37
N PRO A 20 0.70 -0.48 -11.82
CA PRO A 20 0.98 -0.11 -10.44
C PRO A 20 0.43 -1.14 -9.45
N VAL A 21 -0.69 -1.81 -9.74
CA VAL A 21 -1.25 -2.87 -8.88
C VAL A 21 -0.30 -4.05 -8.75
N LEU A 22 0.24 -4.53 -9.87
CA LEU A 22 1.20 -5.64 -9.88
C LEU A 22 2.50 -5.25 -9.18
N LEU A 23 3.00 -4.03 -9.40
CA LEU A 23 4.19 -3.51 -8.74
C LEU A 23 4.00 -3.37 -7.22
N ALA A 24 2.88 -2.81 -6.77
CA ALA A 24 2.53 -2.68 -5.36
C ALA A 24 2.36 -4.06 -4.70
N GLY A 25 1.66 -4.98 -5.38
CA GLY A 25 1.47 -6.35 -4.91
C GLY A 25 2.80 -7.09 -4.78
N ALA A 26 3.66 -7.03 -5.79
CA ALA A 26 5.01 -7.58 -5.72
C ALA A 26 5.82 -6.94 -4.57
N GLY A 27 5.74 -5.62 -4.41
CA GLY A 27 6.42 -4.89 -3.34
C GLY A 27 5.99 -5.35 -1.95
N THR A 28 4.69 -5.49 -1.72
CA THR A 28 4.15 -5.96 -0.43
C THR A 28 4.48 -7.44 -0.17
N VAL A 29 4.46 -8.31 -1.18
CA VAL A 29 4.90 -9.71 -1.06
C VAL A 29 6.38 -9.78 -0.68
N VAL A 30 7.24 -9.05 -1.38
CA VAL A 30 8.69 -8.99 -1.11
C VAL A 30 8.95 -8.47 0.30
N LEU A 31 8.20 -7.46 0.74
CA LEU A 31 8.35 -6.86 2.06
C LEU A 31 7.84 -7.78 3.16
N GLY A 32 6.73 -8.49 2.94
CA GLY A 32 6.22 -9.51 3.85
C GLY A 32 7.17 -10.71 3.99
N GLN A 33 7.81 -11.12 2.88
CA GLN A 33 8.89 -12.12 2.91
C GLN A 33 10.10 -11.62 3.71
N ALA A 34 10.51 -10.37 3.51
CA ALA A 34 11.61 -9.76 4.27
C ALA A 34 11.30 -9.71 5.77
N ALA A 35 10.09 -9.27 6.12
CA ALA A 35 9.63 -9.24 7.50
C ALA A 35 9.61 -10.65 8.13
N GLY A 36 9.15 -11.64 7.38
CA GLY A 36 9.15 -13.04 7.80
C GLY A 36 10.53 -13.66 8.01
N ARG A 37 11.58 -13.14 7.34
CA ARG A 37 12.96 -13.60 7.59
C ARG A 37 13.51 -13.09 8.92
N ALA A 38 13.19 -11.85 9.27
CA ALA A 38 13.57 -11.28 10.57
C ALA A 38 12.71 -11.81 11.71
N LEU A 39 11.41 -11.97 11.47
CA LEU A 39 10.44 -12.36 12.48
C LEU A 39 9.40 -13.32 11.86
N PRO A 40 9.62 -14.65 11.93
CA PRO A 40 8.78 -15.64 11.25
C PRO A 40 7.27 -15.53 11.56
N ALA A 41 6.93 -15.16 12.79
CA ALA A 41 5.54 -14.99 13.25
C ALA A 41 4.73 -13.96 12.46
N VAL A 42 5.37 -12.95 11.83
CA VAL A 42 4.65 -11.91 11.07
C VAL A 42 4.56 -12.20 9.57
N ARG A 43 5.18 -13.30 9.08
CA ARG A 43 5.24 -13.60 7.64
C ARG A 43 3.85 -13.75 7.03
N VAL A 44 3.04 -14.66 7.57
CA VAL A 44 1.70 -14.96 7.03
C VAL A 44 0.79 -13.74 7.14
N PRO A 45 0.66 -13.06 8.30
CA PRO A 45 -0.11 -11.82 8.39
C PRO A 45 0.32 -10.75 7.38
N ALA A 46 1.62 -10.55 7.17
CA ALA A 46 2.12 -9.57 6.20
C ALA A 46 1.77 -9.94 4.75
N LEU A 47 1.82 -11.23 4.40
CA LEU A 47 1.43 -11.68 3.05
C LEU A 47 -0.07 -11.52 2.81
N LEU A 48 -0.90 -11.82 3.81
CA LEU A 48 -2.35 -11.59 3.72
C LEU A 48 -2.67 -10.09 3.59
N ALA A 49 -1.96 -9.25 4.33
CA ALA A 49 -2.09 -7.80 4.22
C ALA A 49 -1.69 -7.30 2.82
N GLY A 50 -0.61 -7.82 2.24
CA GLY A 50 -0.21 -7.52 0.86
C GLY A 50 -1.20 -8.03 -0.20
N ALA A 51 -1.77 -9.21 0.01
CA ALA A 51 -2.84 -9.74 -0.84
C ALA A 51 -4.07 -8.83 -0.81
N LEU A 52 -4.41 -8.26 0.36
CA LEU A 52 -5.51 -7.32 0.49
C LEU A 52 -5.25 -6.01 -0.26
N VAL A 53 -4.04 -5.43 -0.16
CA VAL A 53 -3.63 -4.26 -0.97
C VAL A 53 -3.80 -4.56 -2.47
N THR A 54 -3.30 -5.72 -2.91
CA THR A 54 -3.37 -6.14 -4.32
C THR A 54 -4.81 -6.32 -4.79
N LEU A 55 -5.65 -6.94 -3.97
CA LEU A 55 -7.06 -7.17 -4.27
C LEU A 55 -7.81 -5.85 -4.47
N GLY A 56 -7.61 -4.88 -3.57
CA GLY A 56 -8.24 -3.55 -3.70
C GLY A 56 -7.87 -2.85 -5.00
N GLY A 57 -6.57 -2.82 -5.32
CA GLY A 57 -6.07 -2.25 -6.57
C GLY A 57 -6.60 -2.98 -7.81
N PHE A 58 -6.60 -4.32 -7.77
CA PHE A 58 -7.09 -5.16 -8.86
C PHE A 58 -8.59 -4.93 -9.11
N CYS A 59 -9.41 -4.86 -8.07
CA CYS A 59 -10.83 -4.53 -8.19
C CYS A 59 -11.05 -3.17 -8.86
N LYS A 60 -10.26 -2.15 -8.52
CA LYS A 60 -10.37 -0.83 -9.16
C LYS A 60 -9.96 -0.85 -10.63
N ALA A 61 -8.84 -1.49 -10.97
CA ALA A 61 -8.39 -1.63 -12.35
C ALA A 61 -9.39 -2.42 -13.20
N LEU A 62 -9.95 -3.49 -12.64
CA LEU A 62 -11.01 -4.27 -13.26
C LEU A 62 -12.28 -3.45 -13.47
N TRP A 63 -12.71 -2.67 -12.47
CA TRP A 63 -13.83 -1.73 -12.62
C TRP A 63 -13.63 -0.78 -13.80
N LYS A 64 -12.46 -0.14 -13.90
CA LYS A 64 -12.15 0.76 -15.02
C LYS A 64 -12.21 0.05 -16.37
N THR A 65 -11.69 -1.17 -16.43
CA THR A 65 -11.68 -1.97 -17.67
C THR A 65 -13.10 -2.37 -18.08
N LEU A 66 -13.94 -2.76 -17.13
CA LEU A 66 -15.34 -3.11 -17.39
C LEU A 66 -16.16 -1.89 -17.84
N VAL A 67 -16.01 -0.75 -17.18
CA VAL A 67 -16.68 0.50 -17.58
C VAL A 67 -16.21 0.95 -18.98
N ALA A 68 -14.93 0.79 -19.31
CA ALA A 68 -14.42 1.09 -20.64
C ALA A 68 -14.92 0.11 -21.73
N ALA A 69 -15.18 -1.15 -21.37
CA ALA A 69 -15.64 -2.18 -22.31
C ALA A 69 -17.16 -2.20 -22.50
N GLU A 70 -17.93 -1.86 -21.46
CA GLU A 70 -19.39 -1.76 -21.46
C GLU A 70 -19.82 -0.33 -21.08
N PRO A 71 -19.79 0.63 -22.04
CA PRO A 71 -20.20 2.00 -21.76
C PRO A 71 -21.58 2.07 -21.12
N CYS A 72 -21.72 2.96 -20.13
CA CYS A 72 -22.96 3.20 -19.38
C CYS A 72 -23.41 2.06 -18.43
N ARG A 73 -22.56 1.07 -18.13
CA ARG A 73 -22.77 0.10 -17.03
C ARG A 73 -21.76 0.31 -15.89
N ASP A 74 -22.26 0.50 -14.67
CA ASP A 74 -21.43 0.71 -13.49
C ASP A 74 -21.43 -0.49 -12.53
N TYR A 75 -20.30 -0.70 -11.86
CA TYR A 75 -20.05 -1.78 -10.90
C TYR A 75 -19.52 -1.20 -9.58
N PRO A 76 -20.36 -0.48 -8.81
CA PRO A 76 -19.91 0.32 -7.66
C PRO A 76 -19.24 -0.49 -6.56
N VAL A 77 -19.56 -1.78 -6.44
CA VAL A 77 -18.91 -2.68 -5.48
C VAL A 77 -17.40 -2.79 -5.76
N LEU A 78 -16.99 -2.93 -7.03
CA LEU A 78 -15.58 -3.07 -7.39
C LEU A 78 -14.81 -1.77 -7.12
N GLU A 79 -15.43 -0.62 -7.40
CA GLU A 79 -14.87 0.69 -7.09
C GLU A 79 -14.71 0.90 -5.57
N HIS A 80 -15.75 0.62 -4.79
CA HIS A 80 -15.78 0.89 -3.35
C HIS A 80 -14.87 -0.05 -2.54
N LEU A 81 -14.45 -1.20 -3.09
CA LEU A 81 -13.53 -2.12 -2.41
C LEU A 81 -12.11 -1.59 -2.27
N LEU A 82 -11.69 -0.63 -3.10
CA LEU A 82 -10.31 -0.12 -3.13
C LEU A 82 -9.85 0.34 -1.75
N PHE A 83 -10.49 1.36 -1.18
CA PHE A 83 -10.01 2.00 0.04
C PHE A 83 -10.11 1.15 1.30
N PRO A 84 -11.17 0.35 1.54
CA PRO A 84 -11.16 -0.64 2.61
C PRO A 84 -9.96 -1.58 2.49
N CYS A 85 -9.74 -2.17 1.31
CA CYS A 85 -8.64 -3.09 1.10
C CYS A 85 -7.27 -2.45 1.34
N LEU A 86 -7.04 -1.23 0.82
CA LEU A 86 -5.80 -0.50 1.04
C LEU A 86 -5.60 -0.12 2.52
N ALA A 87 -6.64 0.36 3.21
CA ALA A 87 -6.57 0.78 4.61
C ALA A 87 -6.15 -0.38 5.53
N PHE A 88 -6.85 -1.51 5.43
CA PHE A 88 -6.52 -2.70 6.22
C PHE A 88 -5.20 -3.34 5.79
N GLY A 89 -4.92 -3.36 4.49
CA GLY A 89 -3.70 -3.94 3.92
C GLY A 89 -2.45 -3.19 4.37
N PHE A 90 -2.39 -1.87 4.17
CA PHE A 90 -1.22 -1.08 4.61
C PHE A 90 -1.09 -1.06 6.14
N ALA A 91 -2.18 -1.07 6.90
CA ALA A 91 -2.12 -1.19 8.35
C ALA A 91 -1.48 -2.51 8.80
N GLY A 92 -1.84 -3.63 8.17
CA GLY A 92 -1.24 -4.94 8.44
C GLY A 92 0.26 -4.99 8.10
N ILE A 93 0.66 -4.44 6.95
CA ILE A 93 2.08 -4.32 6.57
C ILE A 93 2.83 -3.44 7.58
N ALA A 94 2.27 -2.29 7.98
CA ALA A 94 2.87 -1.42 8.98
C ALA A 94 3.07 -2.13 10.33
N CYS A 95 2.09 -2.91 10.78
CA CYS A 95 2.19 -3.73 11.99
C CYS A 95 3.38 -4.70 11.93
N ALA A 96 3.52 -5.41 10.80
CA ALA A 96 4.64 -6.33 10.59
C ALA A 96 5.99 -5.61 10.61
N LEU A 97 6.10 -4.46 9.92
CA LEU A 97 7.33 -3.67 9.87
C LEU A 97 7.71 -3.03 11.21
N VAL A 98 6.73 -2.59 12.00
CA VAL A 98 6.98 -2.13 13.38
C VAL A 98 7.52 -3.29 14.20
N GLY A 99 7.00 -4.50 14.01
CA GLY A 99 7.49 -5.69 14.68
C GLY A 99 8.95 -6.00 14.34
N VAL A 100 9.30 -5.96 13.05
CA VAL A 100 10.69 -6.11 12.57
C VAL A 100 11.60 -5.01 13.14
N TRP A 101 11.16 -3.75 13.07
CA TRP A 101 11.93 -2.62 13.57
C TRP A 101 12.23 -2.73 15.08
N ARG A 102 11.25 -3.17 15.87
CA ARG A 102 11.36 -3.40 17.32
C ARG A 102 12.02 -4.74 17.68
N GLY A 103 12.21 -5.64 16.73
CA GLY A 103 12.73 -6.99 16.99
C GLY A 103 11.77 -7.91 17.76
N ARG A 104 10.48 -7.55 17.85
CA ARG A 104 9.46 -8.35 18.54
C ARG A 104 8.10 -8.14 17.90
N GLN A 105 7.20 -9.11 18.01
CA GLN A 105 5.86 -8.98 17.44
C GLN A 105 5.15 -7.74 18.00
N ALA A 106 4.68 -6.87 17.09
CA ALA A 106 3.85 -5.74 17.46
C ALA A 106 2.45 -6.23 17.82
N SER A 107 1.81 -5.57 18.78
CA SER A 107 0.39 -5.80 19.03
C SER A 107 -0.42 -5.36 17.81
N TRP A 108 -1.36 -6.18 17.35
CA TRP A 108 -2.11 -5.94 16.12
C TRP A 108 -3.27 -4.97 16.31
N TRP A 109 -3.86 -4.89 17.52
CA TRP A 109 -5.06 -4.11 17.76
C TRP A 109 -4.92 -2.62 17.44
N PRO A 110 -3.79 -1.91 17.73
CA PRO A 110 -3.68 -0.49 17.40
C PRO A 110 -3.74 -0.22 15.89
N PHE A 111 -3.32 -1.20 15.09
CA PHE A 111 -3.34 -1.11 13.63
C PHE A 111 -4.73 -1.41 13.04
N LEU A 112 -5.63 -2.06 13.80
CA LEU A 112 -7.02 -2.25 13.38
C LEU A 112 -7.95 -1.12 13.80
N VAL A 113 -7.63 -0.38 14.87
CA VAL A 113 -8.49 0.73 15.34
C VAL A 113 -8.74 1.76 14.25
N ALA A 114 -7.68 2.21 13.56
CA ALA A 114 -7.82 3.25 12.54
C ALA A 114 -8.61 2.80 11.30
N PRO A 115 -8.36 1.62 10.68
CA PRO A 115 -9.19 1.12 9.58
C PRO A 115 -10.65 0.87 9.97
N VAL A 116 -10.91 0.35 11.18
CA VAL A 116 -12.28 0.14 11.67
C VAL A 116 -12.99 1.47 11.89
N ALA A 117 -12.34 2.44 12.55
CA ALA A 117 -12.88 3.78 12.74
C ALA A 117 -13.11 4.50 11.42
N GLY A 118 -12.18 4.38 10.46
CA GLY A 118 -12.33 4.89 9.10
C GLY A 118 -13.51 4.27 8.36
N GLY A 119 -13.74 2.97 8.53
CA GLY A 119 -14.90 2.28 7.97
C GLY A 119 -16.22 2.76 8.57
N ALA A 120 -16.28 2.90 9.90
CA ALA A 120 -17.46 3.46 10.58
C ALA A 120 -17.73 4.91 10.14
N ALA A 121 -16.69 5.73 10.00
CA ALA A 121 -16.81 7.09 9.48
C ALA A 121 -17.28 7.12 8.02
N ALA A 122 -16.77 6.21 7.18
CA ALA A 122 -17.19 6.09 5.79
C ALA A 122 -18.69 5.75 5.68
N LEU A 123 -19.18 4.83 6.53
CA LEU A 123 -20.61 4.51 6.61
C LEU A 123 -21.44 5.69 7.10
N ALA A 124 -20.98 6.42 8.10
CA ALA A 124 -21.69 7.57 8.65
C ALA A 124 -21.77 8.75 7.66
N VAL A 125 -20.73 8.96 6.86
CA VAL A 125 -20.68 10.02 5.84
C VAL A 125 -21.32 9.60 4.52
N GLY A 126 -21.42 8.29 4.24
CA GLY A 126 -21.88 7.77 2.97
C GLY A 126 -20.87 7.90 1.84
N ASP A 127 -19.58 8.03 2.16
CA ASP A 127 -18.47 8.17 1.20
C ASP A 127 -17.21 7.47 1.72
N THR A 128 -16.33 7.07 0.83
CA THR A 128 -15.13 6.26 1.10
C THR A 128 -13.88 7.10 1.41
N TRP A 129 -13.94 8.44 1.29
CA TRP A 129 -12.79 9.31 1.58
C TRP A 129 -12.18 9.14 3.00
N PRO A 130 -12.93 8.80 4.07
CA PRO A 130 -12.31 8.55 5.37
C PRO A 130 -11.37 7.34 5.32
N LEU A 131 -11.73 6.29 4.58
CA LEU A 131 -10.86 5.13 4.36
C LEU A 131 -9.67 5.45 3.43
N LEU A 132 -9.85 6.34 2.44
CA LEU A 132 -8.73 6.86 1.64
C LEU A 132 -7.68 7.54 2.52
N ILE A 133 -8.10 8.37 3.48
CA ILE A 133 -7.18 9.03 4.43
C ILE A 133 -6.44 7.98 5.26
N VAL A 134 -7.15 7.00 5.82
CA VAL A 134 -6.53 5.94 6.61
C VAL A 134 -5.52 5.14 5.77
N ALA A 135 -5.88 4.78 4.55
CA ALA A 135 -5.00 4.11 3.61
C ALA A 135 -3.73 4.93 3.33
N ALA A 136 -3.88 6.24 3.05
CA ALA A 136 -2.75 7.13 2.80
C ALA A 136 -1.84 7.26 4.03
N VAL A 137 -2.40 7.40 5.23
CA VAL A 137 -1.63 7.47 6.48
C VAL A 137 -0.80 6.22 6.69
N PHE A 138 -1.38 5.03 6.52
CA PHE A 138 -0.63 3.78 6.69
C PHE A 138 0.36 3.52 5.56
N ALA A 139 0.04 3.88 4.31
CA ALA A 139 0.98 3.82 3.20
C ALA A 139 2.21 4.70 3.47
N VAL A 140 2.01 5.95 3.89
CA VAL A 140 3.10 6.84 4.31
C VAL A 140 3.87 6.24 5.49
N PHE A 141 3.19 5.67 6.47
CA PHE A 141 3.85 5.04 7.62
C PHE A 141 4.73 3.86 7.21
N VAL A 142 4.26 3.01 6.28
CA VAL A 142 5.07 1.96 5.65
C VAL A 142 6.30 2.55 4.96
N GLY A 143 6.14 3.65 4.23
CA GLY A 143 7.26 4.37 3.61
C GLY A 143 8.29 4.86 4.62
N VAL A 144 7.84 5.46 5.73
CA VAL A 144 8.72 5.94 6.82
C VAL A 144 9.48 4.78 7.47
N LEU A 145 8.81 3.66 7.72
CA LEU A 145 9.46 2.45 8.22
C LEU A 145 10.47 1.89 7.21
N GLY A 146 10.13 1.90 5.91
CA GLY A 146 11.04 1.56 4.82
C GLY A 146 12.29 2.43 4.80
N ILE A 147 12.17 3.74 4.98
CA ILE A 147 13.31 4.67 5.13
C ILE A 147 14.16 4.29 6.34
N ARG A 148 13.53 4.07 7.51
CA ARG A 148 14.25 3.74 8.75
C ARG A 148 15.00 2.42 8.64
N LEU A 149 14.38 1.38 8.08
CA LEU A 149 15.01 0.09 7.82
C LEU A 149 16.14 0.23 6.79
N SER A 150 15.94 0.99 5.72
CA SER A 150 16.98 1.26 4.73
C SER A 150 18.20 1.93 5.36
N ARG A 151 17.99 2.93 6.24
CA ARG A 151 19.08 3.57 6.99
C ARG A 151 19.79 2.61 7.93
N ARG A 152 19.04 1.81 8.70
CA ARG A 152 19.59 0.81 9.64
C ARG A 152 20.52 -0.18 8.94
N HIS A 153 20.23 -0.53 7.69
CA HIS A 153 21.01 -1.48 6.90
C HIS A 153 21.92 -0.82 5.84
N GLY A 154 22.20 0.49 5.95
CA GLY A 154 23.14 1.18 5.05
C GLY A 154 22.72 1.24 3.58
N PHE A 155 21.42 1.12 3.28
CA PHE A 155 20.89 1.14 1.92
C PHE A 155 20.43 2.54 1.50
N ALA A 156 21.37 3.39 1.07
CA ALA A 156 21.10 4.78 0.71
C ALA A 156 20.03 4.93 -0.40
N ALA A 157 20.10 4.12 -1.46
CA ALA A 157 19.10 4.16 -2.53
C ALA A 157 17.68 3.81 -2.03
N GLY A 158 17.56 2.94 -1.03
CA GLY A 158 16.26 2.63 -0.40
C GLY A 158 15.62 3.84 0.27
N VAL A 159 16.42 4.72 0.87
CA VAL A 159 15.92 5.98 1.43
C VAL A 159 15.29 6.84 0.35
N VAL A 160 15.94 6.95 -0.81
CA VAL A 160 15.42 7.71 -1.96
C VAL A 160 14.14 7.07 -2.50
N PHE A 161 14.14 5.75 -2.72
CA PHE A 161 12.97 5.03 -3.23
C PHE A 161 11.74 5.19 -2.34
N TYR A 162 11.90 5.05 -1.02
CA TYR A 162 10.77 5.24 -0.11
C TYR A 162 10.37 6.72 0.05
N ALA A 163 11.29 7.67 -0.14
CA ALA A 163 10.94 9.09 -0.18
C ALA A 163 10.09 9.43 -1.41
N VAL A 164 10.48 8.95 -2.60
CA VAL A 164 9.68 9.07 -3.82
C VAL A 164 8.31 8.42 -3.64
N TYR A 165 8.27 7.22 -3.03
CA TYR A 165 7.02 6.54 -2.72
C TYR A 165 6.08 7.38 -1.83
N ILE A 166 6.59 7.97 -0.75
CA ILE A 166 5.79 8.83 0.15
C ILE A 166 5.26 10.05 -0.60
N VAL A 167 6.14 10.78 -1.31
CA VAL A 167 5.76 11.98 -2.05
C VAL A 167 4.69 11.65 -3.09
N GLY A 168 4.91 10.61 -3.88
CA GLY A 168 3.95 10.17 -4.88
C GLY A 168 2.61 9.75 -4.28
N THR A 169 2.62 9.00 -3.17
CA THR A 169 1.39 8.59 -2.46
C THR A 169 0.55 9.80 -2.01
N LEU A 170 1.21 10.90 -1.64
CA LEU A 170 0.53 12.14 -1.22
C LEU A 170 0.09 13.02 -2.40
N VAL A 171 0.78 12.94 -3.53
CA VAL A 171 0.51 13.74 -4.74
C VAL A 171 -0.56 13.11 -5.64
N LEU A 172 -0.66 11.79 -5.69
CA LEU A 172 -1.61 11.09 -6.57
C LEU A 172 -3.08 11.42 -6.28
N PRO A 173 -3.59 11.37 -5.02
CA PRO A 173 -4.99 11.69 -4.76
C PRO A 173 -5.45 13.08 -5.23
N PRO A 174 -4.73 14.19 -4.98
CA PRO A 174 -5.14 15.51 -5.49
C PRO A 174 -4.98 15.64 -7.01
N LEU A 175 -4.09 14.85 -7.65
CA LEU A 175 -4.00 14.79 -9.11
C LEU A 175 -5.23 14.10 -9.71
N ALA A 176 -5.66 13.00 -9.11
CA ALA A 176 -6.84 12.22 -9.47
C ALA A 176 -8.16 12.96 -9.21
N ALA A 177 -8.18 13.89 -8.23
CA ALA A 177 -9.38 14.63 -7.85
C ALA A 177 -9.65 15.87 -8.72
N ARG A 178 -8.87 16.13 -9.77
CA ARG A 178 -9.04 17.32 -10.62
C ARG A 178 -10.33 17.23 -11.44
N PRO A 179 -11.16 18.30 -11.48
CA PRO A 179 -12.27 18.36 -12.42
C PRO A 179 -11.73 18.47 -13.86
N HIS A 180 -12.36 17.77 -14.81
CA HIS A 180 -11.98 17.76 -16.24
C HIS A 180 -10.54 17.30 -16.51
N GLN A 181 -10.24 16.03 -16.24
CA GLN A 181 -8.92 15.45 -16.58
C GLN A 181 -8.79 15.20 -18.10
N SER A 182 -7.89 15.92 -18.76
CA SER A 182 -7.48 15.57 -20.13
C SER A 182 -6.82 14.19 -20.17
N GLU A 183 -6.86 13.53 -21.32
CA GLU A 183 -6.21 12.21 -21.51
C GLU A 183 -4.72 12.23 -21.14
N GLU A 184 -4.01 13.30 -21.52
CA GLU A 184 -2.59 13.51 -21.17
C GLU A 184 -2.36 13.52 -19.65
N LEU A 185 -3.26 14.17 -18.89
CA LEU A 185 -3.16 14.23 -17.44
C LEU A 185 -3.41 12.85 -16.81
N GLN A 186 -4.33 12.07 -17.38
CA GLN A 186 -4.61 10.72 -16.93
C GLN A 186 -3.43 9.78 -17.17
N TRP A 187 -2.78 9.87 -18.34
CA TRP A 187 -1.53 9.13 -18.61
C TRP A 187 -0.41 9.55 -17.66
N LEU A 188 -0.27 10.84 -17.38
CA LEU A 188 0.72 11.33 -16.42
C LEU A 188 0.46 10.78 -15.01
N GLU A 189 -0.81 10.73 -14.58
CA GLU A 189 -1.21 10.13 -13.31
C GLU A 189 -0.83 8.65 -13.24
N GLN A 190 -1.17 7.87 -14.28
CA GLN A 190 -0.86 6.44 -14.31
C GLN A 190 0.65 6.18 -14.36
N ALA A 191 1.40 6.90 -15.19
CA ALA A 191 2.85 6.79 -15.25
C ALA A 191 3.51 7.16 -13.90
N THR A 192 2.99 8.20 -13.24
CA THR A 192 3.44 8.60 -11.90
C THR A 192 3.16 7.49 -10.89
N ASN A 193 1.98 6.88 -10.92
CA ASN A 193 1.64 5.77 -10.03
C ASN A 193 2.54 4.55 -10.28
N SER A 194 2.73 4.15 -11.55
CA SER A 194 3.64 3.07 -11.94
C SER A 194 5.06 3.31 -11.42
N LEU A 195 5.60 4.53 -11.58
CA LEU A 195 6.93 4.90 -11.05
C LEU A 195 7.00 4.82 -9.52
N VAL A 196 5.97 5.32 -8.83
CA VAL A 196 5.86 5.31 -7.36
C VAL A 196 5.84 3.88 -6.83
N GLN A 197 5.05 3.00 -7.43
CA GLN A 197 4.99 1.59 -7.03
C GLN A 197 6.26 0.82 -7.42
N LEU A 198 6.92 1.18 -8.53
CA LEU A 198 8.23 0.64 -8.88
C LEU A 198 9.28 1.00 -7.82
N CYS A 199 9.34 2.26 -7.39
CA CYS A 199 10.24 2.67 -6.31
C CYS A 199 9.94 1.90 -5.02
N PHE A 200 8.67 1.73 -4.65
CA PHE A 200 8.27 0.91 -3.50
C PHE A 200 8.81 -0.53 -3.59
N LEU A 201 8.63 -1.19 -4.74
CA LEU A 201 9.13 -2.54 -4.99
C LEU A 201 10.67 -2.61 -4.92
N LEU A 202 11.38 -1.67 -5.55
CA LEU A 202 12.85 -1.62 -5.52
C LEU A 202 13.38 -1.41 -4.09
N GLY A 203 12.71 -0.56 -3.30
CA GLY A 203 12.96 -0.39 -1.87
C GLY A 203 12.80 -1.70 -1.10
N ALA A 204 11.67 -2.40 -1.32
CA ALA A 204 11.38 -3.67 -0.67
C ALA A 204 12.40 -4.76 -1.03
N LEU A 205 12.79 -4.87 -2.30
CA LEU A 205 13.82 -5.81 -2.77
C LEU A 205 15.17 -5.54 -2.12
N GLY A 206 15.55 -4.27 -1.97
CA GLY A 206 16.78 -3.84 -1.32
C GLY A 206 16.81 -4.19 0.17
N ILE A 207 15.69 -3.99 0.88
CA ILE A 207 15.51 -4.41 2.28
C ILE A 207 15.58 -5.94 2.41
N ARG A 208 14.86 -6.69 1.56
CA ARG A 208 14.83 -8.16 1.60
C ARG A 208 16.20 -8.80 1.51
N LYS A 209 17.12 -8.20 0.74
CA LYS A 209 18.50 -8.68 0.58
C LYS A 209 19.38 -8.44 1.82
N ARG A 210 18.99 -7.52 2.70
CA ARG A 210 19.84 -7.02 3.81
C ARG A 210 19.32 -7.37 5.19
N VAL A 211 18.01 -7.60 5.32
CA VAL A 211 17.39 -8.05 6.57
C VAL A 211 17.69 -9.53 6.78
N THR A 212 18.23 -9.87 7.95
CA THR A 212 18.61 -11.24 8.30
C THR A 212 17.92 -11.70 9.59
N SER A 213 17.93 -13.01 9.87
CA SER A 213 17.37 -13.56 11.12
C SER A 213 18.20 -13.20 12.36
N ALA A 214 19.46 -12.76 12.19
CA ALA A 214 20.32 -12.30 13.27
C ALA A 214 19.92 -10.89 13.80
N ASP A 215 19.02 -10.18 13.12
CA ASP A 215 18.47 -8.91 13.59
C ASP A 215 17.45 -9.05 14.74
N ALA A 216 17.12 -10.28 15.13
CA ALA A 216 16.35 -10.55 16.33
C ALA A 216 17.18 -10.20 17.58
N PRO A 217 16.65 -9.37 18.51
CA PRO A 217 17.39 -8.97 19.70
C PRO A 217 17.78 -10.22 20.49
N THR A 218 19.06 -10.28 20.86
CA THR A 218 19.58 -11.28 21.79
C THR A 218 18.69 -11.25 23.03
N PRO A 219 18.10 -12.39 23.47
CA PRO A 219 17.34 -12.40 24.70
C PRO A 219 18.25 -11.87 25.80
N ILE A 220 17.81 -10.81 26.47
CA ILE A 220 18.44 -10.34 27.70
C ILE A 220 18.44 -11.57 28.60
N SER A 221 19.61 -12.18 28.80
CA SER A 221 19.77 -13.25 29.76
C SER A 221 19.23 -12.67 31.06
N ALA A 222 18.12 -13.25 31.54
CA ALA A 222 17.56 -12.89 32.83
C ALA A 222 18.65 -13.22 33.86
N GLY A 223 19.45 -12.20 34.15
CA GLY A 223 20.51 -12.27 35.13
C GLY A 223 19.91 -12.75 36.43
N ALA A 224 20.43 -13.87 36.89
CA ALA A 224 20.21 -14.47 38.19
C ALA A 224 19.96 -13.41 39.26
N ARG A 225 18.70 -13.28 39.69
CA ARG A 225 18.45 -12.83 41.06
C ARG A 225 18.68 -14.05 41.93
N ARG A 226 19.87 -14.10 42.51
CA ARG A 226 20.13 -14.86 43.73
C ARG A 226 19.47 -14.15 44.90
#